data_AF-A0A5J6N4F7-F1
#
_entry.id   AF-A0A5J6N4F7-F1
#
_cell.length_a   1.000
_cell.length_b   1.000
_cell.length_c   1.000
_cell.angle_alpha   90.00
_cell.angle_beta   90.00
_cell.angle_gamma   90.00
#
_symmetry.space_group_name_H-M   'P 1'
#
loop_
_entity.id
_entity.type
_entity.pdbx_description
1 polymer ?
#
loop_
_entity_poly.entity_id
_entity_poly.type
_entity_poly.pdbx_seq_one_letter_code
_entity_poly.pdbx_strand_id
1 'polypeptide(L)'
;MRTHPISVRLGSAAILALSLGGCSASDYSAPIATFADATTAAESALSDLNKTVTGEYTEFLSQQARTNPRLVVKAADNECELGSERCRVAIIDPANPDKPGIFPPDPLLGNMVVVMHDIDVYAQNLAALVADDSAAKAEADVNSALGSVEHLANTVAKADGKPAGTVPNFATPVGAGVNWLVGEYANQVKLAGLRTATRKADPVIQRAADLFKNAAIFGSDPQRAALVKSFRERIDAYQDDQSSETKLNAAVNAAKTYDDLLQSKPGETFQAMGEAHAALTKALNDASLSWPQVFAKIKSFAAKAQELAKIAKGLAALTEGNP
;
A
#
# COMPACT_ATOMS: atom_id res chain seq x y z
N MET A 1 -4.09 -3.88 -52.31
CA MET A 1 -5.01 -3.07 -51.48
C MET A 1 -4.38 -2.90 -50.11
N ARG A 2 -4.10 -1.66 -49.71
CA ARG A 2 -3.54 -1.30 -48.40
C ARG A 2 -4.70 -1.12 -47.43
N THR A 3 -4.74 -1.90 -46.35
CA THR A 3 -5.64 -1.68 -45.23
C THR A 3 -4.79 -1.47 -43.97
N HIS A 4 -5.02 -0.33 -43.33
CA HIS A 4 -4.30 0.18 -42.17
C HIS A 4 -4.59 -0.64 -40.89
N PRO A 5 -3.65 -0.74 -39.93
CA PRO A 5 -3.93 -1.24 -38.60
C PRO A 5 -4.60 -0.15 -37.74
N ILE A 6 -5.77 -0.49 -37.17
CA ILE A 6 -6.49 0.33 -36.19
C ILE A 6 -5.73 0.27 -34.86
N SER A 7 -5.20 1.42 -34.43
CA SER A 7 -4.62 1.61 -33.10
C SER A 7 -5.74 1.89 -32.11
N VAL A 8 -6.05 0.96 -31.22
CA VAL A 8 -6.93 1.22 -30.07
C VAL A 8 -6.07 1.73 -28.93
N ARG A 9 -6.12 3.05 -28.71
CA ARG A 9 -5.58 3.75 -27.54
C ARG A 9 -6.73 4.45 -26.82
N LEU A 10 -6.65 4.42 -25.49
CA LEU A 10 -7.42 5.20 -24.49
C LEU A 10 -8.89 4.83 -24.26
N GLY A 11 -9.25 4.76 -22.97
CA GLY A 11 -10.65 4.81 -22.57
C GLY A 11 -10.99 4.58 -21.09
N SER A 12 -10.16 4.98 -20.11
CA SER A 12 -10.57 4.97 -18.70
C SER A 12 -10.36 6.34 -18.07
N ALA A 13 -11.15 7.32 -18.54
CA ALA A 13 -11.25 8.63 -17.94
C ALA A 13 -12.70 8.89 -17.50
N ALA A 14 -12.81 9.36 -16.25
CA ALA A 14 -13.86 10.23 -15.72
C ALA A 14 -15.30 9.69 -15.69
N ILE A 15 -15.68 9.09 -14.55
CA ILE A 15 -17.04 9.25 -14.02
C ILE A 15 -16.93 9.67 -12.55
N LEU A 16 -17.04 10.98 -12.30
CA LEU A 16 -17.34 11.54 -10.98
C LEU A 16 -17.93 12.95 -11.18
N ALA A 17 -19.08 12.99 -11.85
CA ALA A 17 -19.88 14.20 -12.00
C ALA A 17 -21.02 14.20 -10.97
N LEU A 18 -20.91 15.15 -10.03
CA LEU A 18 -21.96 16.08 -9.59
C LEU A 18 -23.19 15.51 -8.85
N SER A 19 -23.04 15.41 -7.53
CA SER A 19 -24.11 15.70 -6.56
C SER A 19 -23.68 16.84 -5.63
N LEU A 20 -23.64 18.06 -6.15
CA LEU A 20 -23.50 19.28 -5.34
C LEU A 20 -24.89 19.74 -4.88
N GLY A 21 -25.56 18.91 -4.08
CA GLY A 21 -26.60 19.40 -3.17
C GLY A 21 -25.89 20.06 -1.99
N GLY A 22 -26.38 21.22 -1.53
CA GLY A 22 -25.71 22.03 -0.50
C GLY A 22 -25.41 21.25 0.78
N CYS A 23 -24.20 20.72 0.89
CA CYS A 23 -23.66 20.21 2.14
C CYS A 23 -23.53 21.41 3.07
N SER A 24 -24.30 21.42 4.16
CA SER A 24 -23.95 22.20 5.34
C SER A 24 -22.48 21.90 5.68
N ALA A 25 -21.78 22.87 6.28
CA ALA A 25 -20.36 22.78 6.65
C ALA A 25 -19.99 21.60 7.60
N SER A 26 -20.94 20.71 7.88
CA SER A 26 -20.89 19.63 8.86
C SER A 26 -20.45 18.26 8.34
N ASP A 27 -20.28 18.04 7.04
CA ASP A 27 -20.05 16.66 6.52
C ASP A 27 -18.66 16.44 5.89
N TYR A 28 -17.61 16.92 6.57
CA TYR A 28 -16.22 16.59 6.25
C TYR A 28 -15.82 15.17 6.70
N SER A 29 -16.64 14.53 7.53
CA SER A 29 -16.43 13.15 8.00
C SER A 29 -16.47 12.16 6.84
N ALA A 30 -17.40 12.28 5.89
CA ALA A 30 -17.56 11.31 4.81
C ALA A 30 -16.33 11.21 3.88
N PRO A 31 -15.72 12.30 3.36
CA PRO A 31 -14.49 12.20 2.57
C PRO A 31 -13.31 11.60 3.35
N ILE A 32 -13.18 11.90 4.65
CA ILE A 32 -12.06 11.40 5.47
C ILE A 32 -12.28 9.94 5.83
N ALA A 33 -13.51 9.52 6.12
CA ALA A 33 -13.86 8.11 6.29
C ALA A 33 -13.59 7.31 5.00
N THR A 34 -13.95 7.85 3.83
CA THR A 34 -13.62 7.23 2.53
C THR A 34 -12.11 7.07 2.34
N PHE A 35 -11.32 8.03 2.82
CA PHE A 35 -9.86 7.94 2.80
C PHE A 35 -9.35 6.85 3.74
N ALA A 36 -9.88 6.76 4.96
CA ALA A 36 -9.54 5.71 5.91
C ALA A 36 -9.87 4.31 5.33
N ASP A 37 -11.09 4.11 4.83
CA ASP A 37 -11.53 2.85 4.21
C ASP A 37 -10.65 2.45 3.02
N ALA A 38 -10.29 3.42 2.17
CA ALA A 38 -9.41 3.19 1.02
C ALA A 38 -8.00 2.75 1.45
N THR A 39 -7.50 3.31 2.54
CA THR A 39 -6.18 3.00 3.10
C THR A 39 -6.18 1.62 3.75
N THR A 40 -7.24 1.27 4.48
CA THR A 40 -7.46 -0.08 5.02
C THR A 40 -7.53 -1.12 3.90
N ALA A 41 -8.28 -0.83 2.84
CA ALA A 41 -8.38 -1.74 1.69
C ALA A 41 -7.01 -1.97 1.01
N ALA A 42 -6.15 -0.95 0.97
CA ALA A 42 -4.81 -1.03 0.42
C ALA A 42 -3.84 -1.78 1.34
N GLU A 43 -3.88 -1.53 2.65
CA GLU A 43 -3.15 -2.30 3.66
C GLU A 43 -3.46 -3.79 3.55
N SER A 44 -4.75 -4.15 3.55
CA SER A 44 -5.16 -5.55 3.55
C SER A 44 -4.79 -6.23 2.25
N ALA A 45 -4.96 -5.54 1.11
CA ALA A 45 -4.53 -6.04 -0.19
C ALA A 45 -3.01 -6.27 -0.26
N LEU A 46 -2.21 -5.38 0.32
CA LEU A 46 -0.75 -5.52 0.35
C LEU A 46 -0.30 -6.61 1.32
N SER A 47 -1.00 -6.77 2.44
CA SER A 47 -0.81 -7.86 3.40
C SER A 47 -1.09 -9.21 2.77
N ASP A 48 -2.19 -9.34 2.03
CA ASP A 48 -2.54 -10.56 1.31
C ASP A 48 -1.53 -10.83 0.19
N LEU A 49 -1.18 -9.82 -0.62
CA LEU A 49 -0.12 -9.95 -1.61
C LEU A 49 1.19 -10.45 -0.98
N ASN A 50 1.60 -9.88 0.15
CA ASN A 50 2.80 -10.30 0.87
C ASN A 50 2.74 -11.77 1.30
N LYS A 51 1.60 -12.23 1.84
CA LYS A 51 1.40 -13.65 2.20
C LYS A 51 1.54 -14.52 0.98
N THR A 52 0.84 -14.19 -0.11
CA THR A 52 0.80 -15.06 -1.29
C THR A 52 2.16 -15.13 -1.96
N VAL A 53 2.85 -14.01 -2.14
CA VAL A 53 4.17 -14.01 -2.80
C VAL A 53 5.25 -14.64 -1.93
N THR A 54 5.15 -14.52 -0.61
CA THR A 54 6.04 -15.23 0.32
C THR A 54 5.76 -16.72 0.29
N GLY A 55 4.49 -17.14 0.20
CA GLY A 55 4.07 -18.52 0.03
C GLY A 55 4.60 -19.15 -1.26
N GLU A 56 4.43 -18.47 -2.40
CA GLU A 56 4.96 -18.92 -3.69
C GLU A 56 6.48 -19.06 -3.66
N TYR A 57 7.18 -18.09 -3.07
CA TYR A 57 8.63 -18.17 -2.94
C TYR A 57 9.07 -19.30 -2.01
N THR A 58 8.30 -19.58 -0.96
CA THR A 58 8.49 -20.73 -0.08
C THR A 58 8.35 -22.04 -0.86
N GLU A 59 7.30 -22.18 -1.68
CA GLU A 59 7.11 -23.38 -2.49
C GLU A 59 8.19 -23.54 -3.57
N PHE A 60 8.62 -22.44 -4.19
CA PHE A 60 9.75 -22.44 -5.11
C PHE A 60 11.04 -22.95 -4.46
N LEU A 61 11.39 -22.43 -3.27
CA LEU A 61 12.55 -22.90 -2.51
C LEU A 61 12.43 -24.38 -2.13
N SER A 62 11.23 -24.82 -1.72
CA SER A 62 10.93 -26.23 -1.45
C SER A 62 11.08 -27.11 -2.69
N GLN A 63 10.60 -26.67 -3.84
CA GLN A 63 10.76 -27.38 -5.11
C GLN A 63 12.23 -27.46 -5.53
N GLN A 64 12.99 -26.36 -5.41
CA GLN A 64 14.42 -26.36 -5.72
C GLN A 64 15.19 -27.35 -4.83
N ALA A 65 14.96 -27.32 -3.51
CA ALA A 65 15.59 -28.24 -2.58
C ALA A 65 15.30 -29.72 -2.90
N ARG A 66 14.09 -30.03 -3.39
CA ARG A 66 13.69 -31.40 -3.77
C ARG A 66 14.25 -31.86 -5.11
N THR A 67 14.35 -30.95 -6.09
CA THR A 67 14.62 -31.30 -7.49
C THR A 67 16.07 -31.06 -7.92
N ASN A 68 16.81 -30.23 -7.19
CA ASN A 68 18.20 -29.95 -7.51
C ASN A 68 19.15 -30.67 -6.53
N PRO A 69 19.70 -31.84 -6.91
CA PRO A 69 20.54 -32.65 -6.03
C PRO A 69 21.90 -32.01 -5.70
N ARG A 70 22.23 -30.86 -6.32
CA ARG A 70 23.46 -30.12 -6.01
C ARG A 70 23.30 -29.19 -4.81
N LEU A 71 22.07 -28.86 -4.41
CA LEU A 71 21.83 -27.98 -3.28
C LEU A 71 22.08 -28.71 -1.96
N VAL A 72 22.75 -28.03 -1.03
CA VAL A 72 22.96 -28.52 0.33
C VAL A 72 21.89 -27.92 1.24
N VAL A 73 21.18 -28.76 1.96
CA VAL A 73 20.14 -28.36 2.91
C VAL A 73 20.66 -28.59 4.34
N LYS A 74 20.79 -27.51 5.12
CA LYS A 74 21.25 -27.58 6.53
C LYS A 74 20.45 -26.62 7.41
N ALA A 75 20.57 -26.73 8.73
CA ALA A 75 20.04 -25.71 9.63
C ALA A 75 20.69 -24.34 9.34
N ALA A 76 19.91 -23.27 9.39
CA ALA A 76 20.44 -21.92 9.32
C ALA A 76 21.29 -21.63 10.55
N ASP A 77 22.41 -20.94 10.35
CA ASP A 77 23.42 -20.73 11.38
C ASP A 77 22.82 -19.96 12.58
N ASN A 78 22.99 -20.50 13.79
CA ASN A 78 22.48 -19.98 15.08
C ASN A 78 20.94 -19.89 15.24
N GLU A 79 20.17 -20.43 14.30
CA GLU A 79 18.70 -20.36 14.36
C GLU A 79 18.08 -21.67 14.90
N CYS A 80 18.77 -22.81 14.84
CA CYS A 80 18.20 -24.07 15.35
C CYS A 80 18.88 -24.55 16.63
N GLU A 81 19.29 -23.62 17.50
CA GLU A 81 19.96 -23.91 18.77
C GLU A 81 19.01 -23.69 19.98
N LEU A 82 19.42 -24.18 21.15
CA LEU A 82 18.67 -23.94 22.39
C LEU A 82 18.64 -22.44 22.72
N GLY A 83 17.45 -21.87 22.76
CA GLY A 83 17.23 -20.44 23.03
C GLY A 83 17.10 -19.57 21.77
N SER A 84 17.21 -20.13 20.56
CA SER A 84 16.92 -19.40 19.33
C SER A 84 15.44 -18.99 19.26
N GLU A 85 15.17 -17.77 18.77
CA GLU A 85 13.79 -17.25 18.61
C GLU A 85 13.02 -17.90 17.45
N ARG A 86 13.74 -18.46 16.48
CA ARG A 86 13.20 -19.10 15.28
C ARG A 86 14.21 -20.12 14.77
N CYS A 87 13.74 -21.24 14.22
CA CYS A 87 14.57 -22.24 13.53
C CYS A 87 14.20 -22.32 12.06
N ARG A 88 15.16 -22.04 11.18
CA ARG A 88 15.00 -22.05 9.72
C ARG A 88 16.07 -22.93 9.09
N VAL A 89 15.83 -23.28 7.82
CA VAL A 89 16.70 -24.11 7.00
C VAL A 89 17.41 -23.23 5.97
N ALA A 90 18.71 -23.44 5.79
CA ALA A 90 19.50 -22.85 4.72
C ALA A 90 19.62 -23.84 3.55
N ILE A 91 19.24 -23.38 2.37
CA ILE A 91 19.40 -24.05 1.07
C ILE A 91 20.58 -23.38 0.37
N ILE A 92 21.69 -24.11 0.27
CA ILE A 92 22.98 -23.57 -0.20
C ILE A 92 23.29 -24.13 -1.58
N ASP A 93 23.54 -23.23 -2.53
CA ASP A 93 24.16 -23.57 -3.80
C ASP A 93 25.69 -23.60 -3.61
N PRO A 94 26.38 -24.74 -3.82
CA PRO A 94 27.83 -24.81 -3.70
C PRO A 94 28.58 -23.86 -4.64
N ALA A 95 27.95 -23.42 -5.73
CA ALA A 95 28.52 -22.40 -6.61
C ALA A 95 28.44 -20.98 -6.01
N ASN A 96 27.55 -20.75 -5.04
CA ASN A 96 27.30 -19.47 -4.39
C ASN A 96 27.05 -19.64 -2.88
N PRO A 97 28.02 -20.17 -2.10
CA PRO A 97 27.78 -20.59 -0.72
C PRO A 97 27.43 -19.42 0.22
N ASP A 98 27.86 -18.21 -0.13
CA ASP A 98 27.65 -17.00 0.69
C ASP A 98 26.24 -16.41 0.57
N LYS A 99 25.36 -17.01 -0.24
CA LYS A 99 23.98 -16.55 -0.47
C LYS A 99 22.97 -17.68 -0.28
N PRO A 100 22.84 -18.23 0.94
CA PRO A 100 21.87 -19.27 1.21
C PRO A 100 20.44 -18.76 0.98
N GLY A 101 19.61 -19.56 0.33
CA GLY A 101 18.16 -19.39 0.37
C GLY A 101 17.65 -19.83 1.74
N ILE A 102 16.91 -18.98 2.44
CA ILE A 102 16.38 -19.31 3.78
C ILE A 102 14.94 -19.80 3.67
N PHE A 103 14.63 -20.88 4.38
CA PHE A 103 13.32 -21.52 4.41
C PHE A 103 12.78 -21.69 5.84
N PRO A 104 11.56 -21.22 6.16
CA PRO A 104 10.76 -20.33 5.33
C PRO A 104 11.46 -18.97 5.14
N PRO A 105 11.30 -18.31 3.98
CA PRO A 105 11.85 -16.99 3.73
C PRO A 105 11.20 -15.95 4.64
N ASP A 106 11.91 -14.85 4.90
CA ASP A 106 11.28 -13.67 5.51
C ASP A 106 10.21 -13.08 4.55
N PRO A 107 9.18 -12.41 5.07
CA PRO A 107 8.13 -11.85 4.23
C PRO A 107 8.69 -10.84 3.22
N LEU A 108 8.46 -11.08 1.93
CA LEU A 108 9.11 -10.34 0.85
C LEU A 108 8.73 -8.86 0.80
N LEU A 109 7.51 -8.53 1.23
CA LEU A 109 6.97 -7.18 1.29
C LEU A 109 6.77 -6.73 2.74
N GLY A 110 7.45 -7.34 3.72
CA GLY A 110 7.24 -7.09 5.14
C GLY A 110 7.32 -5.60 5.51
N ASN A 111 8.38 -4.91 5.09
CA ASN A 111 8.54 -3.47 5.35
C ASN A 111 7.42 -2.64 4.71
N MET A 112 7.01 -3.00 3.48
CA MET A 112 5.94 -2.33 2.75
C MET A 112 4.59 -2.48 3.47
N VAL A 113 4.28 -3.68 3.97
CA VAL A 113 3.07 -3.94 4.76
C VAL A 113 3.06 -3.14 6.06
N VAL A 114 4.18 -3.11 6.80
CA VAL A 114 4.27 -2.36 8.06
C VAL A 114 4.11 -0.85 7.83
N VAL A 115 4.77 -0.30 6.80
CA VAL A 115 4.60 1.13 6.46
C VAL A 115 3.16 1.43 6.04
N MET A 116 2.53 0.56 5.26
CA MET A 116 1.14 0.78 4.83
C MET A 116 0.15 0.66 6.01
N HIS A 117 0.41 -0.24 6.95
CA HIS A 117 -0.34 -0.33 8.20
C HIS A 117 -0.24 0.96 9.02
N ASP A 118 0.95 1.53 9.14
CA ASP A 118 1.13 2.81 9.85
C ASP A 118 0.39 3.98 9.16
N ILE A 119 0.33 3.98 7.83
CA ILE A 119 -0.47 4.95 7.05
C ILE A 119 -1.97 4.72 7.29
N ASP A 120 -2.42 3.47 7.39
CA ASP A 120 -3.81 3.12 7.72
C ASP A 120 -4.19 3.61 9.13
N VAL A 121 -3.38 3.32 10.14
CA VAL A 121 -3.63 3.81 11.52
C VAL A 121 -3.69 5.34 11.55
N TYR A 122 -2.80 6.02 10.82
CA TYR A 122 -2.88 7.47 10.65
C TYR A 122 -4.21 7.92 10.02
N ALA A 123 -4.66 7.27 8.95
CA ALA A 123 -5.90 7.60 8.27
C ALA A 123 -7.13 7.38 9.18
N GLN A 124 -7.15 6.29 9.95
CA GLN A 124 -8.19 5.99 10.93
C GLN A 124 -8.24 7.05 12.04
N ASN A 125 -7.09 7.50 12.55
CA ASN A 125 -7.03 8.56 13.55
C ASN A 125 -7.51 9.92 13.00
N LEU A 126 -7.28 10.21 11.72
CA LEU A 126 -7.88 11.39 11.07
C LEU A 126 -9.41 11.26 10.94
N ALA A 127 -9.93 10.05 10.68
CA ALA A 127 -11.37 9.80 10.61
C ALA A 127 -12.03 9.93 11.99
N ALA A 128 -11.40 9.42 13.04
CA ALA A 128 -11.86 9.57 14.43
C ALA A 128 -11.95 11.06 14.82
N LEU A 129 -10.87 11.82 14.55
CA LEU A 129 -10.78 13.26 14.82
C LEU A 129 -12.01 14.02 14.28
N VAL A 130 -12.47 13.66 13.08
CA VAL A 130 -13.59 14.36 12.46
C VAL A 130 -14.95 13.84 12.85
N ALA A 131 -15.05 12.58 13.29
CA ALA A 131 -16.28 11.99 13.81
C ALA A 131 -16.63 12.51 15.22
N ASP A 132 -15.66 13.01 15.98
CA ASP A 132 -15.87 13.43 17.36
C ASP A 132 -16.85 14.59 17.55
N ASP A 133 -17.61 14.55 18.63
CA ASP A 133 -18.62 15.57 18.98
C ASP A 133 -18.10 16.67 19.92
N SER A 134 -16.85 16.57 20.39
CA SER A 134 -16.29 17.49 21.37
C SER A 134 -14.84 17.88 21.05
N ALA A 135 -14.45 19.08 21.48
CA ALA A 135 -13.08 19.57 21.31
C ALA A 135 -12.04 18.76 22.10
N ALA A 136 -12.41 18.23 23.26
CA ALA A 136 -11.50 17.44 24.10
C ALA A 136 -11.15 16.09 23.45
N LYS A 137 -12.14 15.40 22.86
CA LYS A 137 -11.88 14.17 22.11
C LYS A 137 -11.09 14.46 20.83
N ALA A 138 -11.45 15.54 20.11
CA ALA A 138 -10.69 15.98 18.95
C ALA A 138 -9.21 16.24 19.29
N GLU A 139 -8.90 16.86 20.43
CA GLU A 139 -7.50 17.04 20.86
C GLU A 139 -6.78 15.70 21.14
N ALA A 140 -7.46 14.74 21.77
CA ALA A 140 -6.92 13.40 21.98
C ALA A 140 -6.62 12.71 20.64
N ASP A 141 -7.54 12.79 19.69
CA ASP A 141 -7.39 12.17 18.37
C ASP A 141 -6.30 12.81 17.52
N VAL A 142 -6.08 14.13 17.64
CA VAL A 142 -4.91 14.77 17.02
C VAL A 142 -3.61 14.21 17.58
N ASN A 143 -3.52 14.01 18.90
CA ASN A 143 -2.33 13.44 19.52
C ASN A 143 -2.13 11.97 19.12
N SER A 144 -3.21 11.19 19.01
CA SER A 144 -3.18 9.84 18.45
C SER A 144 -2.65 9.84 17.02
N ALA A 145 -3.16 10.74 16.16
CA ALA A 145 -2.68 10.88 14.79
C ALA A 145 -1.19 11.26 14.72
N LEU A 146 -0.71 12.16 15.59
CA LEU A 146 0.71 12.51 15.66
C LEU A 146 1.58 11.35 16.17
N GLY A 147 1.09 10.58 17.14
CA GLY A 147 1.75 9.35 17.59
C GLY A 147 1.90 8.33 16.47
N SER A 148 0.87 8.18 15.61
CA SER A 148 0.97 7.34 14.40
C SER A 148 1.99 7.88 13.40
N VAL A 149 2.07 9.20 13.22
CA VAL A 149 3.09 9.80 12.35
C VAL A 149 4.51 9.57 12.89
N GLU A 150 4.70 9.61 14.21
CA GLU A 150 5.97 9.27 14.84
C GLU A 150 6.34 7.80 14.63
N HIS A 151 5.38 6.89 14.87
CA HIS A 151 5.57 5.47 14.61
C HIS A 151 5.92 5.20 13.15
N LEU A 152 5.17 5.79 12.21
CA LEU A 152 5.45 5.73 10.77
C LEU A 152 6.85 6.24 10.44
N ALA A 153 7.28 7.36 11.03
CA ALA A 153 8.61 7.91 10.82
C ALA A 153 9.71 6.93 11.28
N ASN A 154 9.50 6.24 12.40
CA ASN A 154 10.40 5.22 12.92
C ASN A 154 10.45 4.00 12.00
N THR A 155 9.30 3.53 11.52
CA THR A 155 9.20 2.41 10.57
C THR A 155 9.94 2.73 9.27
N VAL A 156 9.67 3.89 8.66
CA VAL A 156 10.33 4.35 7.42
C VAL A 156 11.83 4.52 7.64
N ALA A 157 12.26 5.09 8.77
CA ALA A 157 13.67 5.23 9.09
C ALA A 157 14.37 3.87 9.23
N LYS A 158 13.75 2.90 9.92
CA LYS A 158 14.26 1.53 10.04
C LYS A 158 14.37 0.84 8.68
N ALA A 159 13.37 0.98 7.83
CA ALA A 159 13.38 0.42 6.47
C ALA A 159 14.45 1.06 5.57
N ASP A 160 14.74 2.35 5.75
CA ASP A 160 15.81 3.10 5.07
C ASP A 160 17.22 2.84 5.65
N GLY A 161 17.35 2.14 6.78
CA GLY A 161 18.61 2.03 7.52
C GLY A 161 19.11 3.36 8.11
N LYS A 162 18.19 4.29 8.40
CA LYS A 162 18.47 5.63 8.96
C LYS A 162 17.97 5.74 10.41
N PRO A 163 18.53 6.67 11.21
CA PRO A 163 18.02 6.91 12.56
C PRO A 163 16.59 7.47 12.53
N ALA A 164 15.82 7.08 13.55
CA ALA A 164 14.49 7.60 13.84
C ALA A 164 14.50 9.13 14.03
N GLY A 165 13.42 9.79 13.60
CA GLY A 165 13.17 11.20 13.89
C GLY A 165 12.07 11.33 14.94
N THR A 166 12.08 12.42 15.72
CA THR A 166 11.02 12.70 16.69
C THR A 166 9.95 13.63 16.11
N VAL A 167 8.69 13.37 16.42
CA VAL A 167 7.57 14.24 16.04
C VAL A 167 7.10 14.97 17.31
N PRO A 168 7.15 16.31 17.37
CA PRO A 168 6.70 17.04 18.54
C PRO A 168 5.17 16.92 18.71
N ASN A 169 4.72 16.80 19.96
CA ASN A 169 3.31 16.71 20.34
C ASN A 169 2.49 17.94 19.91
N PHE A 170 1.17 17.77 19.80
CA PHE A 170 0.25 18.87 19.53
C PHE A 170 0.15 19.76 20.78
N ALA A 171 0.36 21.06 20.60
CA ALA A 171 0.02 22.05 21.62
C ALA A 171 -1.28 22.74 21.18
N THR A 172 -2.34 22.57 21.98
CA THR A 172 -3.61 23.26 21.76
C THR A 172 -3.38 24.78 21.77
N PRO A 173 -4.02 25.56 20.86
CA PRO A 173 -3.95 27.01 20.90
C PRO A 173 -4.59 27.57 22.19
N VAL A 174 -3.76 27.81 23.20
CA VAL A 174 -4.20 28.34 24.52
C VAL A 174 -4.54 29.83 24.36
N GLY A 175 -5.76 30.15 23.91
CA GLY A 175 -6.17 31.56 23.76
C GLY A 175 -7.51 31.84 23.08
N ALA A 176 -8.16 30.87 22.44
CA ALA A 176 -9.42 31.10 21.69
C ALA A 176 -10.72 30.93 22.51
N GLY A 177 -10.62 30.55 23.80
CA GLY A 177 -11.73 29.92 24.52
C GLY A 177 -12.77 30.80 25.21
N VAL A 178 -12.71 32.14 25.11
CA VAL A 178 -13.52 32.99 26.04
C VAL A 178 -14.86 33.48 25.47
N ASN A 179 -15.26 33.16 24.22
CA ASN A 179 -16.52 33.71 23.67
C ASN A 179 -17.19 32.95 22.50
N TRP A 180 -16.90 31.66 22.28
CA TRP A 180 -17.43 30.93 21.11
C TRP A 180 -18.47 29.87 21.44
N LEU A 181 -19.49 29.75 20.57
CA LEU A 181 -20.47 28.66 20.56
C LEU A 181 -19.74 27.31 20.55
N VAL A 182 -20.07 26.43 21.49
CA VAL A 182 -19.37 25.15 21.75
C VAL A 182 -19.11 24.31 20.48
N GLY A 183 -20.08 24.25 19.55
CA GLY A 183 -19.93 23.49 18.30
C GLY A 183 -18.91 24.08 17.32
N GLU A 184 -18.81 25.41 17.30
CA GLU A 184 -17.92 26.14 16.40
C GLU A 184 -16.46 26.01 16.91
N TYR A 185 -16.26 25.98 18.23
CA TYR A 185 -14.94 25.74 18.83
C TYR A 185 -14.40 24.34 18.48
N ALA A 186 -15.24 23.30 18.58
CA ALA A 186 -14.85 21.94 18.19
C ALA A 186 -14.43 21.86 16.72
N ASN A 187 -15.14 22.54 15.81
CA ASN A 187 -14.78 22.61 14.40
C ASN A 187 -13.40 23.28 14.18
N GLN A 188 -13.10 24.35 14.91
CA GLN A 188 -11.77 24.98 14.83
C GLN A 188 -10.66 24.07 15.32
N VAL A 189 -10.87 23.38 16.45
CA VAL A 189 -9.89 22.42 16.99
C VAL A 189 -9.63 21.29 15.99
N LYS A 190 -10.67 20.72 15.41
CA LYS A 190 -10.54 19.69 14.36
C LYS A 190 -9.76 20.19 13.15
N LEU A 191 -10.08 21.38 12.64
CA LEU A 191 -9.36 21.94 11.49
C LEU A 191 -7.89 22.22 11.81
N ALA A 192 -7.59 22.79 12.98
CA ALA A 192 -6.22 23.02 13.43
C ALA A 192 -5.46 21.69 13.63
N GLY A 193 -6.15 20.69 14.14
CA GLY A 193 -5.71 19.30 14.26
C GLY A 193 -5.32 18.68 12.93
N LEU A 194 -6.25 18.67 11.96
CA LEU A 194 -6.03 18.19 10.60
C LEU A 194 -4.84 18.89 9.93
N ARG A 195 -4.76 20.22 10.02
CA ARG A 195 -3.63 21.00 9.50
C ARG A 195 -2.30 20.57 10.10
N THR A 196 -2.28 20.35 11.41
CA THR A 196 -1.05 19.99 12.12
C THR A 196 -0.63 18.56 11.80
N ALA A 197 -1.56 17.60 11.90
CA ALA A 197 -1.33 16.21 11.60
C ALA A 197 -0.84 16.00 10.16
N THR A 198 -1.52 16.58 9.16
CA THR A 198 -1.10 16.49 7.74
C THR A 198 0.25 17.15 7.51
N ARG A 199 0.53 18.33 8.08
CA ARG A 199 1.84 18.97 7.94
C ARG A 199 2.99 18.14 8.52
N LYS A 200 2.76 17.43 9.63
CA LYS A 200 3.75 16.56 10.25
C LYS A 200 3.91 15.23 9.50
N ALA A 201 2.81 14.68 9.00
CA ALA A 201 2.79 13.45 8.22
C ALA A 201 3.47 13.60 6.85
N ASP A 202 3.38 14.78 6.22
CA ASP A 202 3.81 14.98 4.84
C ASP A 202 5.25 14.54 4.53
N PRO A 203 6.29 15.03 5.24
CA PRO A 203 7.66 14.59 4.97
C PRO A 203 7.86 13.09 5.20
N VAL A 204 7.11 12.49 6.11
CA VAL A 204 7.18 11.05 6.41
C VAL A 204 6.53 10.25 5.27
N ILE A 205 5.35 10.67 4.82
CA ILE A 205 4.63 10.06 3.70
C ILE A 205 5.40 10.21 2.38
N GLN A 206 6.07 11.34 2.13
CA GLN A 206 6.96 11.47 0.97
C GLN A 206 8.10 10.44 1.02
N ARG A 207 8.75 10.29 2.17
CA ARG A 207 9.82 9.29 2.33
C ARG A 207 9.31 7.86 2.20
N ALA A 208 8.12 7.57 2.73
CA ALA A 208 7.45 6.29 2.51
C ALA A 208 7.22 6.06 1.00
N ALA A 209 6.67 7.05 0.29
CA ALA A 209 6.45 6.97 -1.16
C ALA A 209 7.76 6.71 -1.94
N ASP A 210 8.86 7.35 -1.56
CA ASP A 210 10.18 7.11 -2.15
C ASP A 210 10.70 5.69 -1.87
N LEU A 211 10.55 5.22 -0.62
CA LEU A 211 10.89 3.84 -0.24
C LEU A 211 10.10 2.84 -1.09
N PHE A 212 8.78 3.04 -1.21
CA PHE A 212 7.91 2.21 -2.04
C PHE A 212 8.24 2.28 -3.51
N LYS A 213 8.62 3.45 -4.05
CA LYS A 213 9.04 3.59 -5.44
C LYS A 213 10.28 2.75 -5.75
N ASN A 214 11.26 2.76 -4.85
CA ASN A 214 12.47 1.96 -4.98
C ASN A 214 12.19 0.47 -4.75
N ALA A 215 11.28 0.14 -3.84
CA ALA A 215 10.86 -1.23 -3.56
C ALA A 215 9.93 -1.82 -4.63
N ALA A 216 9.18 -0.99 -5.36
CA ALA A 216 8.28 -1.44 -6.42
C ALA A 216 8.98 -2.06 -7.65
N ILE A 217 10.31 -1.91 -7.74
CA ILE A 217 11.14 -2.67 -8.69
C ILE A 217 11.09 -4.17 -8.34
N PHE A 218 10.72 -4.54 -7.10
CA PHE A 218 10.58 -5.91 -6.61
C PHE A 218 9.23 -6.58 -6.96
N GLY A 219 8.66 -6.28 -8.13
CA GLY A 219 7.97 -7.34 -8.87
C GLY A 219 9.02 -8.40 -9.23
N SER A 220 9.40 -9.17 -8.22
CA SER A 220 10.69 -9.87 -8.13
C SER A 220 10.77 -10.89 -9.26
N ASP A 221 11.98 -11.16 -9.75
CA ASP A 221 12.20 -12.21 -10.75
C ASP A 221 11.47 -13.52 -10.42
N PRO A 222 11.37 -13.96 -9.14
CA PRO A 222 10.50 -15.08 -8.75
C PRO A 222 9.02 -14.93 -9.12
N GLN A 223 8.37 -13.80 -8.83
CA GLN A 223 6.96 -13.57 -9.18
C GLN A 223 6.79 -13.53 -10.70
N ARG A 224 7.69 -12.83 -11.41
CA ARG A 224 7.69 -12.81 -12.87
C ARG A 224 7.88 -14.21 -13.44
N ALA A 225 8.80 -14.99 -12.88
CA ALA A 225 9.06 -16.36 -13.30
C ALA A 225 7.85 -17.27 -13.03
N ALA A 226 7.18 -17.15 -11.89
CA ALA A 226 5.96 -17.88 -11.58
C ALA A 226 4.82 -17.55 -12.56
N LEU A 227 4.62 -16.28 -12.90
CA LEU A 227 3.59 -15.86 -13.85
C LEU A 227 3.92 -16.26 -15.30
N VAL A 228 5.18 -16.16 -15.70
CA VAL A 228 5.65 -16.68 -16.99
C VAL A 228 5.44 -18.19 -17.06
N LYS A 229 5.75 -18.91 -15.99
CA LYS A 229 5.53 -20.36 -15.89
C LYS A 229 4.03 -20.69 -16.00
N SER A 230 3.18 -20.03 -15.23
CA SER A 230 1.72 -20.22 -15.30
C SER A 230 1.18 -19.95 -16.70
N PHE A 231 1.59 -18.83 -17.33
CA PHE A 231 1.21 -18.53 -18.70
C PHE A 231 1.66 -19.62 -19.68
N ARG A 232 2.90 -20.13 -19.56
CA ARG A 232 3.41 -21.24 -20.37
C ARG A 232 2.61 -22.53 -20.17
N GLU A 233 2.31 -22.90 -18.93
CA GLU A 233 1.52 -24.10 -18.64
C GLU A 233 0.10 -24.00 -19.24
N ARG A 234 -0.53 -22.82 -19.18
CA ARG A 234 -1.87 -22.62 -19.77
C ARG A 234 -1.84 -22.59 -21.30
N ILE A 235 -0.83 -22.00 -21.92
CA ILE A 235 -0.71 -22.01 -23.40
C ILE A 235 -0.41 -23.43 -23.89
N ASP A 236 0.45 -24.18 -23.21
CA ASP A 236 0.79 -25.57 -23.54
C ASP A 236 -0.46 -26.47 -23.42
N ALA A 237 -1.22 -26.33 -22.32
CA ALA A 237 -2.48 -27.06 -22.15
C ALA A 237 -3.50 -26.76 -23.26
N TYR A 238 -3.60 -25.52 -23.73
CA TYR A 238 -4.43 -25.17 -24.89
C TYR A 238 -3.87 -25.75 -26.21
N GLN A 239 -2.56 -25.79 -26.39
CA GLN A 239 -1.94 -26.40 -27.57
C GLN A 239 -2.21 -27.90 -27.64
N ASP A 240 -2.25 -28.59 -26.50
CA ASP A 240 -2.62 -30.00 -26.40
C ASP A 240 -4.09 -30.27 -26.74
N ASP A 241 -4.96 -29.25 -26.66
CA ASP A 241 -6.40 -29.37 -26.93
C ASP A 241 -6.97 -28.03 -27.42
N GLN A 242 -6.69 -27.74 -28.68
CA GLN A 242 -7.02 -26.46 -29.31
C GLN A 242 -8.54 -26.24 -29.48
N SER A 243 -9.35 -27.28 -29.25
CA SER A 243 -10.81 -27.22 -29.33
C SER A 243 -11.47 -26.72 -28.04
N SER A 244 -10.72 -26.70 -26.92
CA SER A 244 -11.26 -26.34 -25.62
C SER A 244 -11.30 -24.83 -25.39
N GLU A 245 -12.50 -24.26 -25.44
CA GLU A 245 -12.75 -22.84 -25.11
C GLU A 245 -12.32 -22.51 -23.67
N THR A 246 -12.52 -23.43 -22.71
CA THR A 246 -12.08 -23.26 -21.32
C THR A 246 -10.57 -23.07 -21.23
N LYS A 247 -9.78 -23.87 -21.97
CA LYS A 247 -8.31 -23.77 -21.96
C LYS A 247 -7.83 -22.51 -22.67
N LEU A 248 -8.46 -22.12 -23.78
CA LEU A 248 -8.20 -20.85 -24.44
C LEU A 248 -8.43 -19.66 -23.48
N ASN A 249 -9.58 -19.64 -22.81
CA ASN A 249 -9.91 -18.59 -21.84
C ASN A 249 -8.92 -18.55 -20.67
N ALA A 250 -8.46 -19.71 -20.19
CA ALA A 250 -7.42 -19.78 -19.16
C ALA A 250 -6.08 -19.18 -19.64
N ALA A 251 -5.66 -19.48 -20.87
CA ALA A 251 -4.44 -18.92 -21.46
C ALA A 251 -4.56 -17.40 -21.70
N VAL A 252 -5.70 -16.93 -22.20
CA VAL A 252 -5.99 -15.48 -22.38
C VAL A 252 -5.97 -14.76 -21.04
N ASN A 253 -6.59 -15.33 -20.00
CA ASN A 253 -6.59 -14.75 -18.66
C ASN A 253 -5.17 -14.71 -18.08
N ALA A 254 -4.37 -15.78 -18.22
CA ALA A 254 -2.98 -15.81 -17.76
C ALA A 254 -2.10 -14.77 -18.50
N ALA A 255 -2.31 -14.61 -19.81
CA ALA A 255 -1.62 -13.60 -20.61
C ALA A 255 -1.98 -12.17 -20.17
N LYS A 256 -3.28 -11.88 -20.01
CA LYS A 256 -3.78 -10.59 -19.52
C LYS A 256 -3.22 -10.29 -18.13
N THR A 257 -3.23 -11.27 -17.25
CA THR A 257 -2.65 -11.21 -15.91
C THR A 257 -1.17 -10.82 -15.94
N TYR A 258 -0.39 -11.49 -16.79
CA TYR A 258 1.04 -11.19 -16.92
C TYR A 258 1.27 -9.79 -17.50
N ASP A 259 0.49 -9.39 -18.50
CA ASP A 259 0.53 -8.03 -19.05
C ASP A 259 0.13 -6.96 -18.01
N ASP A 260 -0.93 -7.20 -17.24
CA ASP A 260 -1.39 -6.32 -16.15
C ASP A 260 -0.28 -6.16 -15.09
N LEU A 261 0.48 -7.21 -14.73
CA LEU A 261 1.68 -7.10 -13.89
C LEU A 261 2.76 -6.23 -14.57
N LEU A 262 3.10 -6.51 -15.83
CA LEU A 262 4.15 -5.79 -16.56
C LEU A 262 3.85 -4.31 -16.71
N GLN A 263 2.57 -3.98 -16.84
CA GLN A 263 2.07 -2.61 -16.91
C GLN A 263 1.76 -2.01 -15.53
N SER A 264 1.68 -2.82 -14.48
CA SER A 264 1.48 -2.32 -13.12
C SER A 264 2.68 -1.47 -12.73
N LYS A 265 2.38 -0.30 -12.18
CA LYS A 265 3.39 0.63 -11.70
C LYS A 265 3.15 0.95 -10.24
N PRO A 266 3.30 -0.03 -9.34
CA PRO A 266 3.00 0.17 -7.93
C PRO A 266 3.81 1.35 -7.36
N GLY A 267 5.07 1.51 -7.79
CA GLY A 267 5.92 2.63 -7.38
C GLY A 267 5.38 4.00 -7.81
N GLU A 268 4.84 4.12 -9.04
CA GLU A 268 4.18 5.35 -9.49
C GLU A 268 2.87 5.58 -8.72
N THR A 269 2.16 4.52 -8.32
CA THR A 269 0.92 4.63 -7.51
C THR A 269 1.23 5.16 -6.11
N PHE A 270 2.26 4.64 -5.45
CA PHE A 270 2.71 5.15 -4.15
C PHE A 270 3.23 6.59 -4.24
N GLN A 271 3.97 6.92 -5.30
CA GLN A 271 4.39 8.30 -5.55
C GLN A 271 3.17 9.22 -5.70
N ALA A 272 2.16 8.81 -6.47
CA ALA A 272 0.93 9.57 -6.63
C ALA A 272 0.14 9.71 -5.32
N MET A 273 0.18 8.72 -4.41
CA MET A 273 -0.36 8.87 -3.06
C MET A 273 0.41 9.94 -2.28
N GLY A 274 1.74 9.89 -2.29
CA GLY A 274 2.58 10.93 -1.69
C GLY A 274 2.24 12.32 -2.21
N GLU A 275 2.16 12.51 -3.54
CA GLU A 275 1.80 13.78 -4.18
C GLU A 275 0.39 14.24 -3.79
N ALA A 276 -0.58 13.32 -3.70
CA ALA A 276 -1.93 13.62 -3.25
C ALA A 276 -1.95 14.08 -1.78
N HIS A 277 -1.11 13.51 -0.92
CA HIS A 277 -1.00 13.93 0.49
C HIS A 277 -0.38 15.32 0.61
N ALA A 278 0.68 15.60 -0.15
CA ALA A 278 1.27 16.93 -0.20
C ALA A 278 0.25 17.97 -0.70
N ALA A 279 -0.55 17.62 -1.71
CA ALA A 279 -1.62 18.48 -2.20
C ALA A 279 -2.71 18.72 -1.14
N LEU A 280 -3.08 17.70 -0.36
CA LEU A 280 -4.00 17.84 0.77
C LEU A 280 -3.41 18.74 1.86
N THR A 281 -2.16 18.51 2.24
CA THR A 281 -1.43 19.31 3.23
C THR A 281 -1.37 20.77 2.80
N LYS A 282 -0.99 21.03 1.55
CA LYS A 282 -1.00 22.39 0.98
C LYS A 282 -2.40 22.99 1.04
N ALA A 283 -3.42 22.21 0.69
CA ALA A 283 -4.79 22.72 0.65
C ALA A 283 -5.35 23.07 2.03
N LEU A 284 -5.09 22.24 3.04
CA LEU A 284 -5.49 22.52 4.42
C LEU A 284 -4.80 23.76 4.98
N ASN A 285 -3.57 24.05 4.55
CA ASN A 285 -2.78 25.18 5.04
C ASN A 285 -2.99 26.48 4.24
N ASP A 286 -3.74 26.43 3.14
CA ASP A 286 -4.05 27.59 2.31
C ASP A 286 -5.35 28.26 2.81
N ALA A 287 -5.22 29.45 3.38
CA ALA A 287 -6.36 30.22 3.87
C ALA A 287 -7.31 30.68 2.74
N SER A 288 -6.88 30.63 1.47
CA SER A 288 -7.67 31.03 0.31
C SER A 288 -8.54 29.91 -0.26
N LEU A 289 -8.30 28.65 0.15
CA LEU A 289 -9.06 27.52 -0.37
C LEU A 289 -10.34 27.29 0.42
N SER A 290 -11.40 26.99 -0.33
CA SER A 290 -12.68 26.57 0.20
C SER A 290 -12.65 25.10 0.62
N TRP A 291 -13.50 24.72 1.58
CA TRP A 291 -13.67 23.33 2.00
C TRP A 291 -13.96 22.34 0.86
N PRO A 292 -14.80 22.66 -0.15
CA PRO A 292 -14.97 21.81 -1.33
C PRO A 292 -13.65 21.50 -2.06
N GLN A 293 -12.71 22.46 -2.13
CA GLN A 293 -11.40 22.22 -2.74
C GLN A 293 -10.53 21.30 -1.90
N VAL A 294 -10.59 21.42 -0.57
CA VAL A 294 -9.93 20.49 0.36
C VAL A 294 -10.50 19.07 0.18
N PHE A 295 -11.82 18.91 0.13
CA PHE A 295 -12.46 17.60 -0.05
C PHE A 295 -12.11 16.96 -1.39
N ALA A 296 -11.97 17.75 -2.46
CA ALA A 296 -11.51 17.24 -3.73
C ALA A 296 -10.09 16.62 -3.63
N LYS A 297 -9.21 17.17 -2.77
CA LYS A 297 -7.88 16.60 -2.51
C LYS A 297 -7.95 15.31 -1.70
N ILE A 298 -8.79 15.25 -0.67
CA ILE A 298 -9.02 14.02 0.11
C ILE A 298 -9.53 12.90 -0.79
N LYS A 299 -10.54 13.18 -1.63
CA LYS A 299 -11.07 12.23 -2.61
C LYS A 299 -10.01 11.76 -3.60
N SER A 300 -9.14 12.67 -4.05
CA SER A 300 -8.02 12.32 -4.94
C SER A 300 -7.05 11.34 -4.26
N PHE A 301 -6.72 11.55 -2.99
CA PHE A 301 -5.88 10.60 -2.25
C PHE A 301 -6.57 9.25 -2.10
N ALA A 302 -7.84 9.24 -1.66
CA ALA A 302 -8.62 8.02 -1.48
C ALA A 302 -8.69 7.19 -2.77
N ALA A 303 -8.89 7.85 -3.92
CA ALA A 303 -8.88 7.17 -5.22
C ALA A 303 -7.53 6.50 -5.53
N LYS A 304 -6.40 7.10 -5.13
CA LYS A 304 -5.07 6.50 -5.30
C LYS A 304 -4.82 5.33 -4.37
N ALA A 305 -5.30 5.40 -3.13
CA ALA A 305 -5.27 4.25 -2.22
C ALA A 305 -6.14 3.08 -2.75
N GLN A 306 -7.33 3.37 -3.29
CA GLN A 306 -8.17 2.35 -3.94
C GLN A 306 -7.51 1.73 -5.18
N GLU A 307 -6.83 2.55 -5.99
CA GLU A 307 -6.04 2.07 -7.13
C GLU A 307 -4.93 1.11 -6.67
N LEU A 308 -4.19 1.45 -5.61
CA LEU A 308 -3.20 0.58 -4.99
C LEU A 308 -3.82 -0.74 -4.49
N ALA A 309 -4.94 -0.67 -3.77
CA ALA A 309 -5.66 -1.84 -3.28
C ALA A 309 -6.06 -2.77 -4.43
N LYS A 310 -6.53 -2.20 -5.54
CA LYS A 310 -6.91 -2.96 -6.75
C LYS A 310 -5.69 -3.63 -7.39
N ILE A 311 -4.55 -2.92 -7.49
CA ILE A 311 -3.31 -3.50 -8.01
C ILE A 311 -2.87 -4.66 -7.12
N ALA A 312 -2.79 -4.46 -5.81
CA ALA A 312 -2.33 -5.48 -4.87
C ALA A 312 -3.25 -6.72 -4.85
N LYS A 313 -4.57 -6.54 -4.84
CA LYS A 313 -5.54 -7.66 -4.99
C LYS A 313 -5.39 -8.37 -6.33
N GLY A 314 -5.23 -7.60 -7.41
CA GLY A 314 -4.97 -8.13 -8.74
C GLY A 314 -3.77 -9.06 -8.72
N LEU A 315 -2.65 -8.60 -8.15
CA LEU A 315 -1.41 -9.36 -8.00
C LEU A 315 -1.55 -10.61 -7.13
N ALA A 316 -2.25 -10.53 -5.99
CA ALA A 316 -2.45 -11.67 -5.08
C ALA A 316 -3.30 -12.78 -5.73
N ALA A 317 -4.34 -12.40 -6.47
CA ALA A 317 -5.19 -13.35 -7.20
C ALA A 317 -4.42 -14.11 -8.31
N LEU A 318 -3.31 -13.56 -8.81
CA LEU A 318 -2.50 -14.22 -9.83
C LEU A 318 -1.78 -15.47 -9.28
N THR A 319 -1.48 -15.46 -7.99
CA THR A 319 -0.70 -16.50 -7.32
C THR A 319 -1.58 -17.64 -6.79
N GLU A 320 -2.86 -17.40 -6.50
CA GLU A 320 -3.78 -18.45 -5.99
C GLU A 320 -4.28 -19.43 -7.08
N GLY A 321 -4.10 -19.11 -8.37
CA GLY A 321 -4.64 -19.88 -9.50
C GLY A 321 -3.79 -21.06 -10.01
N ASN A 322 -2.69 -21.41 -9.31
CA ASN A 322 -1.77 -22.50 -9.65
C ASN A 322 -1.81 -23.61 -8.57
N PRO A 323 -2.79 -24.53 -8.62
CA PRO A 323 -2.70 -25.80 -7.89
C PRO A 323 -1.68 -26.75 -8.52
#